data_AF-A0A3D1I9W9-F1
#
_entry.id   AF-A0A3D1I9W9-F1
#
_cell.length_a   1.000
_cell.length_b   1.000
_cell.length_c   1.000
_cell.angle_alpha   90.00
_cell.angle_beta   90.00
_cell.angle_gamma   90.00
#
_symmetry.space_group_name_H-M   'P 1'
#
loop_
_entity.id
_entity.type
_entity.pdbx_description
1 polymer ?
#
loop_
_entity_poly.entity_id
_entity_poly.type
_entity_poly.pdbx_seq_one_letter_code
_entity_poly.pdbx_strand_id
1 'polypeptide(L)'
;MKTLLLRALPALTLGFLGARALAVIDFESQAEGYTPLVSATDQGVTATFFNGGTDVLNVQNLSFYGAPASWGSRSIWSGGTSSASGPTTGNFSHGLSWISIDFGDFGADDDNIYLQAFSGLDGTGSFLGMVSHFYDSSRSLGSGDFVTLGLSSPTPIRSVLFGSVGYQGLNNIYFDNVRFEKSGVPAVPGPLAAVPFALGLLARRRRSRS
;
A
#
# COMPACT_ATOMS: atom_id res chain seq x y z
N MET A 1 -5.83 -60.72 36.14
CA MET A 1 -5.73 -59.26 36.32
C MET A 1 -5.63 -58.62 34.95
N LYS A 2 -6.62 -57.82 34.53
CA LYS A 2 -6.65 -57.14 33.22
C LYS A 2 -6.28 -55.66 33.43
N THR A 3 -5.12 -55.26 32.94
CA THR A 3 -4.61 -53.88 33.03
C THR A 3 -5.30 -53.03 31.97
N LEU A 4 -6.17 -52.10 32.40
CA LEU A 4 -6.82 -51.12 31.51
C LEU A 4 -5.81 -50.01 31.15
N LEU A 5 -5.39 -49.95 29.90
CA LEU A 5 -4.58 -48.86 29.35
C LEU A 5 -5.49 -47.68 28.98
N LEU A 6 -5.52 -46.66 29.84
CA LEU A 6 -6.22 -45.41 29.60
C LEU A 6 -5.40 -44.58 28.58
N ARG A 7 -5.79 -44.59 27.31
CA ARG A 7 -5.19 -43.72 26.30
C ARG A 7 -5.76 -42.31 26.46
N ALA A 8 -4.93 -41.38 26.90
CA ALA A 8 -5.24 -39.94 26.87
C ALA A 8 -5.29 -39.46 25.41
N LEU A 9 -6.45 -38.96 24.99
CA LEU A 9 -6.61 -38.26 23.73
C LEU A 9 -6.00 -36.85 23.88
N PRO A 10 -5.08 -36.41 23.01
CA PRO A 10 -4.62 -35.03 23.03
C PRO A 10 -5.77 -34.11 22.62
N ALA A 11 -6.08 -33.15 23.49
CA ALA A 11 -7.00 -32.06 23.16
C ALA A 11 -6.34 -31.17 22.10
N LEU A 12 -6.86 -31.20 20.88
CA LEU A 12 -6.43 -30.34 19.80
C LEU A 12 -7.07 -28.95 20.01
N THR A 13 -6.32 -28.02 20.60
CA THR A 13 -6.69 -26.60 20.59
C THR A 13 -6.46 -26.03 19.19
N LEU A 14 -7.54 -25.78 18.44
CA LEU A 14 -7.50 -24.92 17.27
C LEU A 14 -7.30 -23.47 17.73
N GLY A 15 -6.08 -22.96 17.59
CA GLY A 15 -5.84 -21.51 17.68
C GLY A 15 -6.38 -20.83 16.43
N PHE A 16 -7.37 -19.95 16.58
CA PHE A 16 -7.77 -19.05 15.51
C PHE A 16 -6.67 -18.01 15.31
N LEU A 17 -5.90 -18.14 14.22
CA LEU A 17 -5.03 -17.07 13.76
C LEU A 17 -5.93 -16.05 13.04
N GLY A 18 -6.18 -14.91 13.70
CA GLY A 18 -6.96 -13.82 13.12
C GLY A 18 -6.19 -13.21 11.95
N ALA A 19 -6.78 -13.21 10.76
CA ALA A 19 -6.24 -12.49 9.62
C ALA A 19 -6.05 -11.02 10.01
N ARG A 20 -4.82 -10.50 9.88
CA ARG A 20 -4.59 -9.07 10.07
C ARG A 20 -4.99 -8.35 8.80
N ALA A 21 -5.83 -7.33 8.94
CA ALA A 21 -6.11 -6.42 7.83
C ALA A 21 -4.80 -5.70 7.45
N LEU A 22 -4.59 -5.52 6.15
CA LEU A 22 -3.50 -4.70 5.65
C LEU A 22 -3.71 -3.26 6.13
N ALA A 23 -2.66 -2.62 6.63
CA ALA A 23 -2.76 -1.22 7.05
C ALA A 23 -2.86 -0.33 5.80
N VAL A 24 -3.73 0.68 5.85
CA VAL A 24 -3.97 1.61 4.76
C VAL A 24 -3.99 3.02 5.33
N ILE A 25 -3.18 3.89 4.74
CA ILE A 25 -3.25 5.32 4.90
C ILE A 25 -3.94 5.89 3.67
N ASP A 26 -5.15 6.41 3.89
CA ASP A 26 -5.90 7.26 2.96
C ASP A 26 -5.79 8.74 3.36
N PHE A 27 -6.35 9.62 2.54
CA PHE A 27 -6.32 11.07 2.77
C PHE A 27 -7.70 11.67 3.05
N GLU A 28 -8.71 10.84 3.34
CA GLU A 28 -10.09 11.30 3.55
C GLU A 28 -10.23 12.20 4.77
N SER A 29 -9.35 12.06 5.75
CA SER A 29 -9.31 12.88 6.96
C SER A 29 -8.52 14.19 6.81
N GLN A 30 -7.84 14.42 5.68
CA GLN A 30 -7.01 15.59 5.46
C GLN A 30 -7.84 16.78 4.98
N ALA A 31 -7.44 17.99 5.40
CA ALA A 31 -8.02 19.22 4.87
C ALA A 31 -7.53 19.47 3.44
N GLU A 32 -8.43 19.89 2.56
CA GLU A 32 -8.10 20.23 1.17
C GLU A 32 -7.20 21.48 1.09
N GLY A 33 -6.35 21.52 0.06
CA GLY A 33 -5.47 22.65 -0.24
C GLY A 33 -3.98 22.33 -0.10
N TYR A 34 -3.18 23.39 -0.23
CA TYR A 34 -1.73 23.30 -0.20
C TYR A 34 -1.18 23.22 1.23
N THR A 35 -0.32 22.24 1.48
CA THR A 35 0.35 22.04 2.77
C THR A 35 1.79 21.61 2.55
N PRO A 36 2.76 22.07 3.37
CA PRO A 36 4.13 21.55 3.31
C PRO A 36 4.22 20.10 3.78
N LEU A 37 3.22 19.61 4.51
CA LEU A 37 3.27 18.31 5.18
C LEU A 37 1.88 17.70 5.32
N VAL A 38 1.77 16.41 5.02
CA VAL A 38 0.59 15.58 5.27
C VAL A 38 0.99 14.48 6.23
N SER A 39 0.18 14.21 7.25
CA SER A 39 0.43 13.10 8.17
C SER A 39 -0.85 12.34 8.48
N ALA A 40 -0.71 11.02 8.53
CA ALA A 40 -1.78 10.09 8.83
C ALA A 40 -1.23 8.92 9.63
N THR A 41 -2.08 8.29 10.43
CA THR A 41 -1.70 7.16 11.28
C THR A 41 -2.69 6.02 11.10
N ASP A 42 -2.20 4.84 10.76
CA ASP A 42 -2.98 3.61 10.77
C ASP A 42 -2.21 2.48 11.47
N GLN A 43 -2.95 1.63 12.19
CA GLN A 43 -2.42 0.56 13.03
C GLN A 43 -1.26 0.99 13.95
N GLY A 44 -1.19 2.25 14.36
CA GLY A 44 -0.10 2.81 15.17
C GLY A 44 1.20 3.08 14.42
N VAL A 45 1.18 3.12 13.09
CA VAL A 45 2.26 3.68 12.26
C VAL A 45 1.82 5.02 11.73
N THR A 46 2.49 6.07 12.17
CA THR A 46 2.40 7.40 11.55
C THR A 46 3.28 7.44 10.31
N ALA A 47 2.70 7.86 9.19
CA ALA A 47 3.42 8.29 8.00
C ALA A 47 3.37 9.81 7.88
N THR A 48 4.44 10.39 7.36
CA THR A 48 4.57 11.83 7.12
C THR A 48 5.09 12.06 5.71
N PHE A 49 4.32 12.76 4.90
CA PHE A 49 4.62 13.07 3.51
C PHE A 49 4.95 14.55 3.33
N PHE A 50 5.98 14.86 2.55
CA PHE A 50 6.37 16.22 2.19
C PHE A 50 7.17 16.21 0.89
N ASN A 51 7.20 17.33 0.17
CA ASN A 51 8.12 17.54 -0.95
C ASN A 51 9.43 18.15 -0.43
N GLY A 52 10.56 17.83 -1.07
CA GLY A 52 11.83 18.46 -0.75
C GLY A 52 11.83 19.96 -1.07
N GLY A 53 12.52 20.78 -0.27
CA GLY A 53 12.69 22.21 -0.53
C GLY A 53 11.52 23.08 -0.05
N THR A 54 11.08 24.03 -0.89
CA THR A 54 9.96 24.95 -0.61
C THR A 54 8.64 24.50 -1.21
N ASP A 55 8.60 23.34 -1.86
CA ASP A 55 7.40 22.84 -2.51
C ASP A 55 6.38 22.30 -1.50
N VAL A 56 5.12 22.36 -1.91
CA VAL A 56 3.97 21.97 -1.11
C VAL A 56 3.26 20.78 -1.77
N LEU A 57 2.65 19.95 -0.95
CA LEU A 57 1.66 18.95 -1.37
C LEU A 57 0.31 19.64 -1.53
N ASN A 58 -0.52 19.16 -2.44
CA ASN A 58 -1.90 19.62 -2.56
C ASN A 58 -2.86 18.47 -2.29
N VAL A 59 -3.63 18.56 -1.20
CA VAL A 59 -4.73 17.64 -0.91
C VAL A 59 -5.92 18.07 -1.77
N GLN A 60 -6.30 17.26 -2.75
CA GLN A 60 -7.36 17.60 -3.70
C GLN A 60 -8.55 16.66 -3.59
N ASN A 61 -9.74 17.22 -3.81
CA ASN A 61 -10.96 16.44 -3.96
C ASN A 61 -11.12 15.97 -5.41
N LEU A 62 -10.98 14.67 -5.65
CA LEU A 62 -11.04 14.06 -6.98
C LEU A 62 -12.42 13.50 -7.36
N SER A 63 -13.46 13.71 -6.53
CA SER A 63 -14.80 13.12 -6.75
C SER A 63 -15.46 13.53 -8.08
N PHE A 64 -15.11 14.69 -8.64
CA PHE A 64 -15.64 15.18 -9.92
C PHE A 64 -14.78 14.80 -11.13
N TYR A 65 -13.62 14.19 -10.89
CA TYR A 65 -12.62 13.97 -11.91
C TYR A 65 -12.66 12.57 -12.53
N GLY A 66 -13.54 11.68 -12.05
CA GLY A 66 -13.62 10.30 -12.54
C GLY A 66 -12.54 9.37 -11.96
N ALA A 67 -11.93 9.78 -10.84
CA ALA A 67 -10.95 8.98 -10.12
C ALA A 67 -11.53 7.61 -9.70
N PRO A 68 -10.68 6.57 -9.55
CA PRO A 68 -11.11 5.24 -9.14
C PRO A 68 -11.87 5.31 -7.81
N ALA A 69 -12.98 4.57 -7.68
CA ALA A 69 -13.75 4.54 -6.44
C ALA A 69 -12.93 4.07 -5.22
N SER A 70 -11.85 3.30 -5.45
CA SER A 70 -10.92 2.87 -4.41
C SER A 70 -10.08 3.99 -3.81
N TRP A 71 -9.99 5.16 -4.44
CA TRP A 71 -9.26 6.34 -3.94
C TRP A 71 -10.14 7.25 -3.06
N GLY A 72 -11.42 6.93 -2.90
CA GLY A 72 -12.31 7.78 -2.14
C GLY A 72 -12.52 9.14 -2.81
N SER A 73 -12.51 10.20 -2.02
CA SER A 73 -12.73 11.57 -2.48
C SER A 73 -11.46 12.42 -2.46
N ARG A 74 -10.46 12.08 -1.64
CA ARG A 74 -9.27 12.91 -1.42
C ARG A 74 -7.98 12.18 -1.75
N SER A 75 -7.16 12.82 -2.55
CA SER A 75 -5.84 12.32 -2.93
C SER A 75 -4.79 13.43 -2.88
N ILE A 76 -3.51 13.06 -2.93
CA ILE A 76 -2.41 14.04 -2.93
C ILE A 76 -1.89 14.23 -4.33
N TRP A 77 -1.72 15.48 -4.74
CA TRP A 77 -0.98 15.87 -5.92
C TRP A 77 0.42 16.38 -5.55
N SER A 78 1.47 15.84 -6.19
CA SER A 78 2.87 16.18 -5.92
C SER A 78 3.43 17.35 -6.75
N GLY A 79 2.67 17.87 -7.72
CA GLY A 79 3.05 18.89 -8.72
C GLY A 79 3.54 20.24 -8.23
N GLY A 80 3.53 20.49 -6.92
CA GLY A 80 3.95 21.75 -6.34
C GLY A 80 3.27 22.98 -6.98
N THR A 81 3.83 24.15 -6.71
CA THR A 81 3.48 25.41 -7.42
C THR A 81 4.64 25.92 -8.26
N SER A 82 5.76 25.19 -8.28
CA SER A 82 7.01 25.59 -8.90
C SER A 82 7.50 24.52 -9.87
N SER A 83 8.21 24.93 -10.93
CA SER A 83 8.73 24.05 -11.98
C SER A 83 9.91 23.17 -11.53
N ALA A 84 10.09 22.95 -10.23
CA ALA A 84 11.25 22.25 -9.66
C ALA A 84 10.87 21.26 -8.54
N SER A 85 9.63 20.75 -8.56
CA SER A 85 9.14 19.77 -7.59
C SER A 85 10.02 18.53 -7.57
N GLY A 86 10.84 18.38 -6.53
CA GLY A 86 11.57 17.15 -6.25
C GLY A 86 10.63 15.97 -5.94
N PRO A 87 11.17 14.78 -5.66
CA PRO A 87 10.37 13.66 -5.19
C PRO A 87 9.61 14.00 -3.91
N THR A 88 8.45 13.40 -3.76
CA THR A 88 7.75 13.32 -2.47
C THR A 88 8.47 12.32 -1.59
N THR A 89 8.71 12.72 -0.35
CA THR A 89 9.30 11.89 0.70
C THR A 89 8.20 11.41 1.64
N GLY A 90 8.13 10.10 1.89
CA GLY A 90 7.27 9.50 2.90
C GLY A 90 8.10 8.89 4.03
N ASN A 91 8.00 9.43 5.25
CA ASN A 91 8.67 8.92 6.45
C ASN A 91 7.74 8.07 7.29
N PHE A 92 8.24 6.96 7.85
CA PHE A 92 7.48 6.07 8.71
C PHE A 92 8.05 5.99 10.13
N SER A 93 7.17 6.16 11.11
CA SER A 93 7.49 6.03 12.54
C SER A 93 8.02 4.64 12.92
N HIS A 94 7.72 3.62 12.13
CA HIS A 94 8.17 2.23 12.32
C HIS A 94 8.84 1.72 11.04
N GLY A 95 9.68 0.70 11.21
CA GLY A 95 10.22 -0.04 10.07
C GLY A 95 9.15 -0.89 9.39
N LEU A 96 9.07 -0.83 8.06
CA LEU A 96 8.14 -1.62 7.26
C LEU A 96 8.87 -2.79 6.57
N SER A 97 8.22 -3.94 6.43
CA SER A 97 8.69 -5.06 5.61
C SER A 97 8.20 -4.96 4.16
N TRP A 98 7.08 -4.27 3.96
CA TRP A 98 6.46 -4.05 2.67
C TRP A 98 5.70 -2.73 2.65
N ILE A 99 5.67 -2.10 1.48
CA ILE A 99 4.88 -0.90 1.19
C ILE A 99 4.37 -0.95 -0.25
N SER A 100 3.17 -0.42 -0.50
CA SER A 100 2.72 -0.04 -1.83
C SER A 100 1.98 1.30 -1.83
N ILE A 101 1.98 1.96 -2.98
CA ILE A 101 1.30 3.25 -3.20
C ILE A 101 0.59 3.17 -4.56
N ASP A 102 -0.63 3.70 -4.62
CA ASP A 102 -1.35 3.88 -5.89
C ASP A 102 -0.98 5.24 -6.48
N PHE A 103 -0.72 5.28 -7.79
CA PHE A 103 -0.33 6.48 -8.53
C PHE A 103 -1.20 6.65 -9.77
N GLY A 104 -1.46 7.90 -10.16
CA GLY A 104 -2.13 8.21 -11.41
C GLY A 104 -1.80 9.61 -11.90
N ASP A 105 -2.07 9.84 -13.18
CA ASP A 105 -1.99 11.14 -13.84
C ASP A 105 -3.23 11.33 -14.74
N PHE A 106 -3.57 12.57 -15.09
CA PHE A 106 -4.73 12.90 -15.94
C PHE A 106 -4.51 12.71 -17.44
N GLY A 107 -3.38 12.15 -17.88
CA GLY A 107 -3.17 11.71 -19.26
C GLY A 107 -2.82 12.87 -20.18
N ALA A 108 -2.02 13.82 -19.69
CA ALA A 108 -1.52 14.93 -20.49
C ALA A 108 -0.18 14.61 -21.16
N ASP A 109 0.59 13.69 -20.58
CA ASP A 109 1.95 13.38 -20.97
C ASP A 109 2.38 11.96 -20.58
N ASP A 110 3.58 11.60 -20.99
CA ASP A 110 4.21 10.32 -20.65
C ASP A 110 5.09 10.51 -19.41
N ASP A 111 4.84 9.72 -18.37
CA ASP A 111 5.52 9.78 -17.09
C ASP A 111 6.27 8.49 -16.78
N ASN A 112 7.50 8.62 -16.27
CA ASN A 112 8.16 7.52 -15.56
C ASN A 112 7.94 7.65 -14.07
N ILE A 113 6.94 6.93 -13.55
CA ILE A 113 6.60 6.89 -12.13
C ILE A 113 7.58 5.96 -11.41
N TYR A 114 8.06 6.34 -10.24
CA TYR A 114 8.97 5.51 -9.45
C TYR A 114 8.67 5.56 -7.95
N LEU A 115 9.12 4.49 -7.27
CA LEU A 115 9.14 4.34 -5.83
C LEU A 115 10.50 3.77 -5.42
N GLN A 116 11.20 4.48 -4.54
CA GLN A 116 12.48 4.09 -3.95
C GLN A 116 12.33 3.92 -2.45
N ALA A 117 12.97 2.91 -1.86
CA ALA A 117 12.90 2.64 -0.43
C ALA A 117 14.28 2.74 0.25
N PHE A 118 14.29 3.28 1.47
CA PHE A 118 15.51 3.54 2.25
C PHE A 118 15.36 3.06 3.70
N SER A 119 16.49 2.66 4.30
CA SER A 119 16.53 2.18 5.69
C SER A 119 16.57 3.29 6.75
N GLY A 120 16.88 4.53 6.36
CA GLY A 120 16.82 5.73 7.21
C GLY A 120 15.60 6.60 6.89
N LEU A 121 15.40 7.66 7.67
CA LEU A 121 14.41 8.70 7.39
C LEU A 121 14.92 9.63 6.28
N ASP A 122 14.03 10.40 5.65
CA ASP A 122 14.38 11.45 4.68
C ASP A 122 15.19 10.96 3.49
N GLY A 123 14.97 9.71 3.05
CA GLY A 123 15.75 9.09 1.97
C GLY A 123 17.21 8.80 2.33
N THR A 124 17.56 8.77 3.62
CA THR A 124 18.93 8.47 4.09
C THR A 124 19.13 6.99 4.41
N GLY A 125 20.37 6.58 4.68
CA GLY A 125 20.72 5.20 5.02
C GLY A 125 21.01 4.34 3.80
N SER A 126 20.76 3.03 3.89
CA SER A 126 20.96 2.10 2.79
C SER A 126 19.77 2.14 1.84
N PHE A 127 20.06 2.22 0.53
CA PHE A 127 19.08 1.98 -0.51
C PHE A 127 18.62 0.52 -0.48
N LEU A 128 17.31 0.30 -0.39
CA LEU A 128 16.71 -1.03 -0.21
C LEU A 128 16.12 -1.58 -1.51
N GLY A 129 15.79 -0.71 -2.46
CA GLY A 129 15.23 -1.10 -3.74
C GLY A 129 14.48 0.04 -4.42
N MET A 130 14.18 -0.17 -5.69
CA MET A 130 13.37 0.72 -6.52
C MET A 130 12.49 -0.10 -7.44
N VAL A 131 11.29 0.40 -7.69
CA VAL A 131 10.38 -0.06 -8.72
C VAL A 131 9.93 1.16 -9.51
N SER A 132 9.72 1.00 -10.81
CA SER A 132 9.23 2.06 -11.68
C SER A 132 8.23 1.51 -12.68
N HIS A 133 7.39 2.39 -13.20
CA HIS A 133 6.40 2.06 -14.21
C HIS A 133 6.26 3.21 -15.20
N PHE A 134 6.20 2.88 -16.48
CA PHE A 134 5.93 3.86 -17.54
C PHE A 134 4.41 4.07 -17.66
N TYR A 135 3.97 5.28 -17.34
CA TYR A 135 2.58 5.69 -17.39
C TYR A 135 2.41 6.57 -18.63
N ASP A 136 1.87 5.99 -19.70
CA ASP A 136 1.72 6.69 -20.97
C ASP A 136 0.52 7.65 -20.97
N SER A 137 0.57 8.62 -21.88
CA SER A 137 -0.45 9.65 -22.11
C SER A 137 -1.83 9.13 -22.53
N SER A 138 -2.00 7.84 -22.83
CA SER A 138 -3.33 7.26 -23.10
C SER A 138 -4.07 6.84 -21.84
N ARG A 139 -3.36 6.81 -20.70
CA ARG A 139 -3.88 6.45 -19.38
C ARG A 139 -4.27 7.72 -18.63
N SER A 140 -5.41 7.69 -17.95
CA SER A 140 -5.91 8.84 -17.21
C SER A 140 -6.61 8.42 -15.93
N LEU A 141 -6.27 9.07 -14.82
CA LEU A 141 -6.95 8.92 -13.56
C LEU A 141 -8.44 9.22 -13.71
N GLY A 142 -8.81 10.12 -14.63
CA GLY A 142 -10.21 10.45 -14.87
C GLY A 142 -11.03 9.41 -15.63
N SER A 143 -10.38 8.38 -16.17
CA SER A 143 -11.05 7.16 -16.65
C SER A 143 -11.00 6.02 -15.63
N GLY A 144 -10.56 6.31 -14.40
CA GLY A 144 -10.39 5.33 -13.33
C GLY A 144 -9.12 4.49 -13.43
N ASP A 145 -8.14 4.91 -14.24
CA ASP A 145 -6.88 4.21 -14.40
C ASP A 145 -5.83 4.67 -13.37
N PHE A 146 -5.04 3.73 -12.85
CA PHE A 146 -3.95 3.99 -11.92
C PHE A 146 -2.94 2.83 -11.95
N VAL A 147 -1.79 3.02 -11.31
CA VAL A 147 -0.78 1.98 -11.11
C VAL A 147 -0.45 1.82 -9.65
N THR A 148 -0.26 0.59 -9.20
CA THR A 148 0.23 0.32 -7.84
C THR A 148 1.68 -0.09 -7.91
N LEU A 149 2.57 0.68 -7.29
CA LEU A 149 3.97 0.28 -7.11
C LEU A 149 4.18 -0.22 -5.68
N GLY A 150 4.88 -1.34 -5.53
CA GLY A 150 5.17 -1.92 -4.23
C GLY A 150 6.57 -2.49 -4.11
N LEU A 151 7.11 -2.43 -2.91
CA LEU A 151 8.44 -2.93 -2.56
C LEU A 151 8.38 -3.73 -1.26
N SER A 152 9.12 -4.83 -1.22
CA SER A 152 9.41 -5.57 0.01
C SER A 152 10.91 -5.51 0.31
N SER A 153 11.26 -5.57 1.59
CA SER A 153 12.66 -5.65 2.00
C SER A 153 12.83 -6.45 3.29
N PRO A 154 13.86 -7.31 3.39
CA PRO A 154 14.23 -7.95 4.65
C PRO A 154 14.80 -6.94 5.67
N THR A 155 15.30 -5.80 5.20
CA THR A 155 15.74 -4.68 6.05
C THR A 155 14.56 -3.72 6.24
N PRO A 156 14.30 -3.21 7.45
CA PRO A 156 13.15 -2.34 7.67
C PRO A 156 13.22 -1.04 6.83
N ILE A 157 12.18 -0.79 6.04
CA ILE A 157 11.98 0.44 5.27
C ILE A 157 11.55 1.54 6.26
N ARG A 158 12.27 2.66 6.30
CA ARG A 158 11.97 3.81 7.17
C ARG A 158 11.52 5.04 6.41
N SER A 159 11.90 5.16 5.15
CA SER A 159 11.37 6.17 4.25
C SER A 159 11.28 5.67 2.81
N VAL A 160 10.46 6.37 2.03
CA VAL A 160 10.39 6.23 0.59
C VAL A 160 10.54 7.58 -0.11
N LEU A 161 11.14 7.56 -1.31
CA LEU A 161 11.10 8.67 -2.26
C LEU A 161 10.31 8.22 -3.48
N PHE A 162 9.35 9.02 -3.91
CA PHE A 162 8.53 8.70 -5.07
C PHE A 162 8.12 9.96 -5.83
N GLY A 163 7.71 9.77 -7.08
CA GLY A 163 7.31 10.83 -7.97
C GLY A 163 7.28 10.33 -9.41
N SER A 164 7.15 11.26 -10.34
CA SER A 164 7.40 11.00 -11.75
C SER A 164 8.56 11.82 -12.29
N VAL A 165 9.07 11.37 -13.43
CA VAL A 165 9.84 12.21 -14.35
C VAL A 165 9.11 12.15 -15.70
N GLY A 166 8.33 13.20 -15.99
CA GLY A 166 7.51 13.31 -17.19
C GLY A 166 7.79 14.59 -18.00
N TYR A 167 6.73 15.20 -18.54
CA TYR A 167 6.82 16.41 -19.35
C TYR A 167 7.54 17.54 -18.60
N GLN A 168 8.54 18.12 -19.27
CA GLN A 168 9.41 19.16 -18.71
C GLN A 168 10.19 18.75 -17.45
N GLY A 169 10.26 17.45 -17.12
CA GLY A 169 10.97 16.93 -15.95
C GLY A 169 10.28 17.26 -14.62
N LEU A 170 8.98 17.56 -14.65
CA LEU A 170 8.19 17.88 -13.47
C LEU A 170 7.64 16.61 -12.83
N ASN A 171 7.30 16.71 -11.54
CA ASN A 171 6.68 15.64 -10.76
C ASN A 171 5.21 16.00 -10.54
N ASN A 172 4.35 15.70 -11.50
CA ASN A 172 2.94 16.15 -11.60
C ASN A 172 1.90 15.04 -11.32
N ILE A 173 2.28 13.98 -10.61
CA ILE A 173 1.39 12.84 -10.36
C ILE A 173 0.50 13.00 -9.13
N TYR A 174 -0.57 12.22 -9.11
CA TYR A 174 -1.40 11.98 -7.94
C TYR A 174 -1.02 10.66 -7.28
N PHE A 175 -1.18 10.58 -5.96
CA PHE A 175 -1.05 9.34 -5.22
C PHE A 175 -2.09 9.17 -4.11
N ASP A 176 -2.39 7.92 -3.82
CA ASP A 176 -3.35 7.50 -2.80
C ASP A 176 -3.04 6.11 -2.21
N ASN A 177 -3.82 5.70 -1.22
CA ASN A 177 -3.87 4.36 -0.66
C ASN A 177 -2.50 3.79 -0.34
N VAL A 178 -1.79 4.42 0.61
CA VAL A 178 -0.49 3.92 1.05
C VAL A 178 -0.70 2.71 1.94
N ARG A 179 -0.36 1.53 1.42
CA ARG A 179 -0.56 0.24 2.11
C ARG A 179 0.78 -0.26 2.64
N PHE A 180 0.79 -0.87 3.82
CA PHE A 180 2.06 -1.33 4.40
C PHE A 180 1.92 -2.51 5.37
N GLU A 181 3.05 -3.17 5.60
CA GLU A 181 3.24 -4.17 6.65
C GLU A 181 4.40 -3.77 7.57
N LYS A 182 4.22 -3.86 8.89
CA LYS A 182 5.28 -3.56 9.85
C LYS A 182 6.33 -4.67 9.85
N SER A 183 7.61 -4.28 9.87
CA SER A 183 8.72 -5.20 10.09
C SER A 183 8.70 -5.78 11.50
N GLY A 184 9.20 -7.02 11.64
CA GLY A 184 9.29 -7.72 12.93
C GLY A 184 7.96 -8.23 13.48
N VAL A 185 6.84 -7.99 12.79
CA VAL A 185 5.56 -8.65 13.08
C VAL A 185 5.54 -9.96 12.28
N PRO A 186 5.45 -11.14 12.93
CA PRO A 186 5.30 -12.39 12.20
C PRO A 186 4.12 -12.31 11.24
N ALA A 187 4.33 -12.63 9.97
CA ALA A 187 3.25 -12.75 9.00
C ALA A 187 2.22 -13.72 9.60
N VAL A 188 1.02 -13.22 9.90
CA VAL A 188 -0.04 -14.10 10.39
C VAL A 188 -0.43 -14.96 9.20
N PRO A 189 -0.33 -16.29 9.28
CA PRO A 189 -0.80 -17.15 8.20
C PRO A 189 -2.21 -16.72 7.83
N GLY A 190 -2.38 -16.25 6.59
CA GLY A 190 -3.69 -15.89 6.06
C GLY A 190 -4.66 -17.04 6.31
N PRO A 191 -5.96 -16.76 6.43
CA PRO A 191 -6.92 -17.77 6.84
C PRO A 191 -6.91 -18.90 5.79
N LEU A 192 -6.24 -20.01 6.11
CA LEU A 192 -6.37 -21.30 5.43
C LEU A 192 -7.81 -21.88 5.53
N ALA A 193 -8.73 -21.12 6.12
CA ALA A 193 -10.14 -21.42 6.31
C ALA A 193 -10.94 -21.58 5.00
N ALA A 194 -10.35 -21.35 3.81
CA ALA A 194 -11.01 -21.63 2.53
C ALA A 194 -10.93 -23.10 2.08
N VAL A 195 -10.16 -23.97 2.75
CA VAL A 195 -9.95 -25.36 2.28
C VAL A 195 -10.99 -26.40 2.76
N PRO A 196 -11.71 -26.30 3.91
CA PRO A 196 -12.59 -27.39 4.31
C PRO A 196 -13.94 -27.45 3.56
N PHE A 197 -14.35 -26.41 2.82
CA PHE A 197 -15.62 -26.47 2.07
C PHE A 197 -15.54 -27.26 0.75
N ALA A 198 -14.34 -27.49 0.20
CA ALA A 198 -14.18 -28.27 -1.02
C ALA A 198 -14.35 -29.79 -0.80
N LEU A 199 -14.09 -30.28 0.41
CA LEU A 199 -14.16 -31.72 0.72
C LEU A 199 -15.57 -32.22 1.04
N GLY A 200 -16.51 -31.34 1.39
CA GLY A 200 -17.91 -31.71 1.66
C GLY A 200 -18.73 -32.03 0.41
N LEU A 201 -18.35 -31.51 -0.76
CA LEU A 201 -19.13 -31.68 -2.01
C LEU A 201 -18.77 -32.96 -2.78
N LEU A 202 -17.62 -33.58 -2.51
CA LEU A 202 -17.24 -34.85 -3.16
C LEU A 202 -17.84 -36.10 -2.48
N ALA A 203 -18.36 -35.98 -1.24
CA ALA A 203 -18.92 -37.12 -0.51
C ALA A 203 -20.39 -37.44 -0.87
N ARG A 204 -21.11 -36.59 -1.62
CA ARG A 204 -22.57 -36.76 -1.87
C ARG A 204 -22.94 -37.42 -3.21
N ARG A 205 -21.98 -37.89 -4.03
CA ARG A 205 -22.27 -38.40 -5.38
C ARG A 205 -22.18 -39.92 -5.59
N ARG A 206 -22.25 -40.73 -4.53
CA ARG A 206 -22.34 -42.21 -4.64
C ARG A 206 -23.41 -42.82 -3.74
N ARG A 207 -24.68 -42.73 -4.12
CA ARG A 207 -25.73 -43.71 -3.75
C ARG A 207 -26.98 -43.48 -4.57
N SER A 208 -27.16 -44.27 -5.63
CA SER A 208 -28.45 -44.83 -6.07
C SER A 208 -28.30 -45.41 -7.48
N ARG A 209 -28.21 -46.75 -7.59
CA ARG A 209 -28.81 -47.59 -8.64
C ARG A 209 -28.84 -49.03 -8.11
N SER A 210 -30.00 -49.44 -7.57
CA SER A 210 -30.48 -50.84 -7.55
C SER A 210 -31.80 -50.86 -8.31
#